data_AF-A0A420XL51-F1
#
_entry.id   AF-A0A420XL51-F1
#
_cell.length_a   1.000
_cell.length_b   1.000
_cell.length_c   1.000
_cell.angle_alpha   90.00
_cell.angle_beta   90.00
_cell.angle_gamma   90.00
#
_symmetry.space_group_name_H-M   'P 1'
#
loop_
_entity.id
_entity.type
_entity.pdbx_description
1 polymer ?
#
loop_
_entity_poly.entity_id
_entity_poly.type
_entity_poly.pdbx_seq_one_letter_code
_entity_poly.pdbx_strand_id
1 'polypeptide(L)'
;MTRYRSLPSYLSRGVLASLSVTALAFTYPAVSSATVRVAAPTNPGGTVHVAPGGDVAAAISTVTPGGTVILDAGRYDAVWLDNRAVANVDLGGVTIRGASRDGVVVNGFTFKGIDNATLADMTLTNDATSTQSVVRISDGSENVTVDSVTVKPKTLSGVDVWKQTSGITVKNSTIDGTGVTGVAATNGTARAIRINGAPYDLASWPSDITIADNDLFGAGSDIINIAGATHVSITGNDIHDPQVNDDHNDGIQSFGSDDLSIVGNTFSAPGPNGPDQAVMLGPNLAVATLRVSNTYLADNLVSTWRGSGFNLGGTTGTQVVNNTIPATGTAASRGSSLVIGSSNPGAHVWNNIFYKVNAAVPVPEDHNCVNQGGSADDLKVSDFGYANATDYQLAPDSLCRDNAAPGGPSSDLGGNARDSRPDRGAWEYSGSVGASVYLGDLPFAASTNGYGPAEHNKANGGPVANDGNRARLRSVIFEKNVGVQAMSTVDFDLDGTCTTLESSIGIDDETGGKGTAVFEVWLDGVRAYQSPVLKGTSPALPMSVDITGAKSLRLAVTDAGDGGANDHGDWAGAKLICFAPGSRQLSGISGGPVVTPLPLPTPTPTPTDTPTPTPTPTPTPTPTP
;
A
#
# COMPACT_ATOMS: atom_id res chain seq x y z
N MET A 1 -14.00 -40.72 -34.37
CA MET A 1 -12.65 -41.21 -34.02
C MET A 1 -11.62 -40.48 -34.89
N THR A 2 -11.05 -39.39 -34.39
CA THR A 2 -9.87 -38.76 -35.01
C THR A 2 -9.06 -38.09 -33.90
N ARG A 3 -7.77 -38.39 -33.87
CA ARG A 3 -6.85 -38.21 -32.73
C ARG A 3 -6.49 -36.73 -32.51
N TYR A 4 -6.60 -36.28 -31.25
CA TYR A 4 -5.94 -35.05 -30.77
C TYR A 4 -4.42 -35.23 -30.86
N ARG A 5 -3.75 -34.32 -31.57
CA ARG A 5 -2.30 -34.16 -31.52
C ARG A 5 -1.94 -33.30 -30.31
N SER A 6 -0.97 -33.78 -29.56
CA SER A 6 -0.30 -33.14 -28.43
C SER A 6 0.21 -31.73 -28.76
N LEU A 7 0.00 -30.79 -27.84
CA LEU A 7 0.60 -29.47 -27.77
C LEU A 7 2.14 -29.57 -27.74
N PRO A 8 2.89 -28.83 -28.58
CA PRO A 8 4.33 -28.69 -28.42
C PRO A 8 4.66 -27.56 -27.43
N SER A 9 5.56 -27.87 -26.51
CA SER A 9 6.33 -26.94 -25.70
C SER A 9 7.12 -25.95 -26.58
N TYR A 10 6.83 -24.66 -26.45
CA TYR A 10 7.60 -23.58 -27.10
C TYR A 10 8.13 -22.61 -26.04
N LEU A 11 9.08 -23.10 -25.25
CA LEU A 11 10.17 -22.28 -24.70
C LEU A 11 11.39 -22.55 -25.60
N SER A 12 11.53 -21.81 -26.69
CA SER A 12 12.80 -21.52 -27.38
C SER A 12 12.55 -20.99 -28.79
N ARG A 13 12.80 -19.69 -28.98
CA ARG A 13 13.51 -19.08 -30.13
C ARG A 13 13.52 -17.56 -29.97
N GLY A 14 14.19 -17.10 -28.93
CA GLY A 14 14.83 -15.78 -28.90
C GLY A 14 16.33 -16.01 -29.03
N VAL A 15 16.96 -15.34 -29.98
CA VAL A 15 18.36 -15.52 -30.37
C VAL A 15 19.30 -15.41 -29.16
N LEU A 16 20.07 -16.48 -28.92
CA LEU A 16 21.26 -16.47 -28.06
C LEU A 16 22.30 -15.51 -28.66
N ALA A 17 22.31 -14.27 -28.22
CA ALA A 17 23.51 -13.45 -28.25
C ALA A 17 24.20 -13.62 -26.89
N SER A 18 25.32 -14.33 -26.90
CA SER A 18 26.22 -14.38 -25.74
C SER A 18 26.77 -12.97 -25.49
N LEU A 19 26.19 -12.23 -24.55
CA LEU A 19 26.83 -11.05 -23.97
C LEU A 19 27.76 -11.52 -22.87
N SER A 20 29.02 -11.69 -23.24
CA SER A 20 30.15 -11.74 -22.32
C SER A 20 30.08 -10.48 -21.43
N VAL A 21 29.89 -10.67 -20.12
CA VAL A 21 30.02 -9.60 -19.13
C VAL A 21 31.50 -9.22 -19.08
N THR A 22 31.87 -8.27 -19.94
CA THR A 22 33.13 -7.55 -19.81
C THR A 22 32.78 -6.34 -18.96
N ALA A 23 33.28 -6.30 -17.72
CA ALA A 23 33.18 -5.14 -16.86
C ALA A 23 33.89 -3.96 -17.54
N LEU A 24 33.13 -3.12 -18.27
CA LEU A 24 33.61 -1.79 -18.64
C LEU A 24 33.49 -0.90 -17.40
N ALA A 25 34.64 -0.58 -16.81
CA ALA A 25 34.76 0.56 -15.93
C ALA A 25 34.38 1.82 -16.71
N PHE A 26 33.21 2.38 -16.42
CA PHE A 26 32.79 3.67 -16.96
C PHE A 26 33.57 4.79 -16.25
N THR A 27 34.41 5.49 -17.01
CA THR A 27 34.89 6.82 -16.64
C THR A 27 33.78 7.82 -16.93
N TYR A 28 33.24 8.43 -15.87
CA TYR A 28 32.25 9.50 -15.97
C TYR A 28 32.90 10.76 -16.59
N PRO A 29 32.26 11.45 -17.55
CA PRO A 29 32.64 12.81 -17.88
C PRO A 29 32.29 13.71 -16.69
N ALA A 30 33.23 14.58 -16.31
CA ALA A 30 33.04 15.53 -15.21
C ALA A 30 31.90 16.50 -15.55
N VAL A 31 30.78 16.38 -14.84
CA VAL A 31 29.76 17.42 -14.76
C VAL A 31 30.15 18.35 -13.63
N SER A 32 30.14 19.65 -13.91
CA SER A 32 30.43 20.73 -12.95
C SER A 32 29.62 20.56 -11.66
N SER A 33 30.25 20.05 -10.60
CA SER A 33 29.70 20.04 -9.26
C SER A 33 29.81 21.45 -8.66
N ALA A 34 28.69 22.18 -8.58
CA ALA A 34 28.64 23.37 -7.75
C ALA A 34 28.62 22.93 -6.29
N THR A 35 29.74 23.13 -5.59
CA THR A 35 29.84 22.88 -4.14
C THR A 35 29.13 24.02 -3.40
N VAL A 36 28.01 23.74 -2.74
CA VAL A 36 27.30 24.74 -1.90
C VAL A 36 27.54 24.43 -0.43
N ARG A 37 27.98 25.45 0.32
CA ARG A 37 28.12 25.42 1.78
C ARG A 37 26.80 25.85 2.42
N VAL A 38 26.30 25.04 3.34
CA VAL A 38 25.04 25.28 4.08
C VAL A 38 25.25 26.36 5.15
N ALA A 39 24.36 27.34 5.18
CA ALA A 39 24.17 28.26 6.31
C ALA A 39 22.91 27.85 7.09
N ALA A 40 22.89 28.11 8.40
CA ALA A 40 21.80 27.72 9.29
C ALA A 40 20.45 28.37 8.88
N PRO A 41 19.32 27.63 8.95
CA PRO A 41 18.02 28.10 8.50
C PRO A 41 17.43 29.17 9.45
N THR A 42 16.74 30.17 8.88
CA THR A 42 16.19 31.33 9.60
C THR A 42 14.67 31.49 9.52
N ASN A 43 13.88 30.53 9.03
CA ASN A 43 12.42 30.68 8.97
C ASN A 43 11.63 29.43 9.43
N PRO A 44 10.65 29.58 10.34
CA PRO A 44 9.71 28.53 10.72
C PRO A 44 8.43 28.63 9.87
N GLY A 45 8.20 27.67 8.97
CA GLY A 45 7.00 27.60 8.09
C GLY A 45 7.35 27.53 6.59
N GLY A 46 8.22 26.57 6.22
CA GLY A 46 9.00 26.59 4.98
C GLY A 46 8.25 26.14 3.72
N THR A 47 7.37 26.98 3.18
CA THR A 47 7.00 26.90 1.76
C THR A 47 8.01 27.68 0.92
N VAL A 48 8.56 27.07 -0.11
CA VAL A 48 9.47 27.73 -1.07
C VAL A 48 8.89 27.59 -2.47
N HIS A 49 8.73 28.72 -3.17
CA HIS A 49 8.36 28.74 -4.58
C HIS A 49 9.61 28.70 -5.45
N VAL A 50 9.56 27.91 -6.52
CA VAL A 50 10.62 27.82 -7.51
C VAL A 50 10.03 28.13 -8.86
N ALA A 51 10.45 29.24 -9.48
CA ALA A 51 10.11 29.56 -10.86
C ALA A 51 10.92 28.71 -11.86
N PRO A 52 10.46 28.55 -13.12
CA PRO A 52 11.21 27.87 -14.17
C PRO A 52 12.65 28.41 -14.31
N GLY A 53 13.62 27.51 -14.44
CA GLY A 53 15.05 27.84 -14.43
C GLY A 53 15.67 27.98 -13.03
N GLY A 54 14.87 27.89 -11.96
CA GLY A 54 15.35 27.79 -10.59
C GLY A 54 15.86 26.40 -10.22
N ASP A 55 16.70 26.33 -9.19
CA ASP A 55 17.27 25.09 -8.69
C ASP A 55 16.31 24.43 -7.67
N VAL A 56 15.60 23.40 -8.14
CA VAL A 56 14.63 22.64 -7.32
C VAL A 56 15.32 21.88 -6.19
N ALA A 57 16.49 21.28 -6.45
CA ALA A 57 17.21 20.52 -5.43
C ALA A 57 17.74 21.44 -4.31
N ALA A 58 18.24 22.61 -4.67
CA ALA A 58 18.61 23.63 -3.68
C ALA A 58 17.39 24.09 -2.87
N ALA A 59 16.24 24.33 -3.50
CA ALA A 59 15.01 24.69 -2.79
C ALA A 59 14.59 23.62 -1.78
N ILE A 60 14.63 22.34 -2.16
CA ILE A 60 14.37 21.20 -1.26
C ILE A 60 15.29 21.23 -0.04
N SER A 61 16.57 21.56 -0.22
CA SER A 61 17.52 21.64 0.91
C SER A 61 17.27 22.81 1.87
N THR A 62 16.48 23.81 1.46
CA THR A 62 16.18 25.00 2.27
C THR A 62 14.88 24.89 3.07
N VAL A 63 14.00 23.97 2.69
CA VAL A 63 12.75 23.75 3.43
C VAL A 63 13.02 22.92 4.68
N THR A 64 12.25 23.20 5.73
CA THR A 64 12.26 22.39 6.95
C THR A 64 11.58 21.03 6.69
N PRO A 65 11.86 19.98 7.49
CA PRO A 65 11.05 18.76 7.52
C PRO A 65 9.54 19.09 7.53
N GLY A 66 8.76 18.35 6.73
CA GLY A 66 7.33 18.59 6.48
C GLY A 66 7.01 19.83 5.63
N GLY A 67 8.04 20.55 5.17
CA GLY A 67 7.90 21.74 4.33
C GLY A 67 7.46 21.42 2.90
N THR A 68 7.21 22.47 2.12
CA THR A 68 6.69 22.32 0.76
C THR A 68 7.53 23.12 -0.24
N VAL A 69 7.95 22.47 -1.31
CA VAL A 69 8.50 23.14 -2.50
C VAL A 69 7.40 23.20 -3.55
N ILE A 70 6.97 24.40 -3.91
CA ILE A 70 5.97 24.64 -4.95
C ILE A 70 6.68 25.07 -6.23
N LEU A 71 6.52 24.27 -7.29
CA LEU A 71 6.98 24.63 -8.62
C LEU A 71 5.92 25.50 -9.29
N ASP A 72 6.27 26.73 -9.63
CA ASP A 72 5.37 27.61 -10.37
C ASP A 72 5.10 27.08 -11.79
N ALA A 73 4.07 27.61 -12.47
CA ALA A 73 3.72 27.15 -13.81
C ALA A 73 4.90 27.30 -14.79
N GLY A 74 5.22 26.21 -15.50
CA GLY A 74 6.28 26.19 -16.51
C GLY A 74 6.99 24.85 -16.62
N ARG A 75 8.19 24.88 -17.20
CA ARG A 75 9.01 23.70 -17.49
C ARG A 75 10.28 23.67 -16.65
N TYR A 76 10.62 22.50 -16.14
CA TYR A 76 11.79 22.26 -15.30
C TYR A 76 12.64 21.14 -15.88
N ASP A 77 13.96 21.28 -15.69
CA ASP A 77 14.91 20.23 -15.99
C ASP A 77 14.75 19.04 -15.04
N ALA A 78 15.46 17.95 -15.34
CA ALA A 78 15.46 16.75 -14.52
C ALA A 78 15.96 17.05 -13.09
N VAL A 79 15.24 16.56 -12.09
CA VAL A 79 15.62 16.71 -10.68
C VAL A 79 16.26 15.41 -10.18
N TRP A 80 17.46 15.53 -9.60
CA TRP A 80 18.26 14.40 -9.13
C TRP A 80 18.56 14.55 -7.65
N LEU A 81 17.95 13.70 -6.83
CA LEU A 81 18.22 13.57 -5.41
C LEU A 81 19.01 12.27 -5.19
N ASP A 82 20.31 12.41 -4.94
CA ASP A 82 21.26 11.30 -4.73
C ASP A 82 21.96 11.50 -3.39
N ASN A 83 21.77 10.58 -2.44
CA ASN A 83 22.37 10.65 -1.10
C ASN A 83 23.91 10.60 -1.07
N ARG A 84 24.56 10.29 -2.20
CA ARG A 84 26.02 10.43 -2.34
C ARG A 84 26.45 11.88 -2.64
N ALA A 85 25.50 12.74 -3.02
CA ALA A 85 25.71 14.12 -3.42
C ALA A 85 25.03 15.15 -2.50
N VAL A 86 23.95 14.77 -1.80
CA VAL A 86 23.23 15.65 -0.85
C VAL A 86 23.41 15.15 0.59
N ALA A 87 23.77 16.05 1.52
CA ALA A 87 23.63 15.77 2.94
C ALA A 87 22.14 15.85 3.31
N ASN A 88 21.65 14.88 4.07
CA ASN A 88 20.26 14.55 4.42
C ASN A 88 19.67 13.44 3.53
N VAL A 89 19.78 12.21 4.04
CA VAL A 89 19.15 10.98 3.52
C VAL A 89 17.63 11.05 3.69
N ASP A 90 17.18 11.75 4.72
CA ASP A 90 15.78 11.91 5.10
C ASP A 90 15.32 13.36 4.84
N LEU A 91 14.31 13.52 3.98
CA LEU A 91 13.70 14.84 3.72
C LEU A 91 12.64 15.20 4.76
N GLY A 92 12.31 14.32 5.69
CA GLY A 92 11.42 14.57 6.81
C GLY A 92 9.98 14.87 6.38
N GLY A 93 9.51 14.29 5.27
CA GLY A 93 8.15 14.46 4.76
C GLY A 93 7.98 15.67 3.84
N VAL A 94 9.05 16.15 3.21
CA VAL A 94 8.95 17.28 2.26
C VAL A 94 8.04 16.91 1.09
N THR A 95 7.13 17.82 0.78
CA THR A 95 6.28 17.74 -0.41
C THR A 95 6.83 18.63 -1.52
N ILE A 96 7.16 18.03 -2.65
CA ILE A 96 7.53 18.73 -3.89
C ILE A 96 6.32 18.66 -4.80
N ARG A 97 5.66 19.79 -5.03
CA ARG A 97 4.44 19.82 -5.83
C ARG A 97 4.43 20.89 -6.89
N GLY A 98 3.73 20.64 -7.98
CA GLY A 98 3.40 21.70 -8.92
C GLY A 98 2.35 22.64 -8.33
N ALA A 99 2.37 23.90 -8.75
CA ALA A 99 1.26 24.82 -8.53
C ALA A 99 -0.04 24.31 -9.16
N SER A 100 0.07 23.45 -10.18
CA SER A 100 -1.03 22.68 -10.78
C SER A 100 -0.50 21.50 -11.57
N ARG A 101 -1.32 20.44 -11.67
CA ARG A 101 -0.99 19.18 -12.35
C ARG A 101 -0.61 19.34 -13.83
N ASP A 102 -1.33 20.20 -14.56
CA ASP A 102 -1.10 20.39 -15.99
C ASP A 102 -0.21 21.61 -16.32
N GLY A 103 -0.14 22.58 -15.41
CA GLY A 103 0.63 23.82 -15.62
C GLY A 103 2.13 23.67 -15.33
N VAL A 104 2.56 22.57 -14.71
CA VAL A 104 3.96 22.29 -14.34
C VAL A 104 4.41 21.02 -15.04
N VAL A 105 5.52 21.11 -15.78
CA VAL A 105 6.14 19.96 -16.46
C VAL A 105 7.59 19.81 -16.02
N VAL A 106 7.96 18.67 -15.46
CA VAL A 106 9.33 18.37 -15.01
C VAL A 106 9.92 17.24 -15.86
N ASN A 107 11.14 17.41 -16.34
CA ASN A 107 11.87 16.42 -17.16
C ASN A 107 12.45 15.26 -16.34
N GLY A 108 11.62 14.64 -15.51
CA GLY A 108 11.95 13.47 -14.70
C GLY A 108 12.45 13.79 -13.29
N PHE A 109 12.31 12.81 -12.42
CA PHE A 109 12.63 12.91 -11.00
C PHE A 109 13.31 11.64 -10.52
N THR A 110 14.48 11.75 -9.89
CA THR A 110 15.21 10.61 -9.34
C THR A 110 15.39 10.75 -7.83
N PHE A 111 14.96 9.72 -7.10
CA PHE A 111 15.22 9.45 -5.70
C PHE A 111 16.18 8.26 -5.61
N LYS A 112 17.35 8.50 -5.04
CA LYS A 112 18.37 7.48 -4.85
C LYS A 112 18.90 7.53 -3.42
N GLY A 113 18.45 6.55 -2.64
CA GLY A 113 18.60 6.47 -1.19
C GLY A 113 18.06 7.70 -0.48
N ILE A 114 16.84 8.12 -0.83
CA ILE A 114 16.15 9.28 -0.28
C ILE A 114 14.91 8.81 0.47
N ASP A 115 14.69 9.35 1.66
CA ASP A 115 13.59 8.97 2.53
C ASP A 115 12.59 10.11 2.73
N ASN A 116 11.32 9.73 2.93
CA ASN A 116 10.21 10.61 3.34
C ASN A 116 9.99 11.82 2.41
N ALA A 117 9.65 11.53 1.16
CA ALA A 117 9.41 12.53 0.12
C ALA A 117 8.06 12.33 -0.56
N THR A 118 7.38 13.42 -0.95
CA THR A 118 6.16 13.35 -1.76
C THR A 118 6.32 14.16 -3.05
N LEU A 119 6.02 13.56 -4.20
CA LEU A 119 5.76 14.25 -5.46
C LEU A 119 4.26 14.41 -5.65
N ALA A 120 3.79 15.63 -5.93
CA ALA A 120 2.38 15.86 -6.19
C ALA A 120 2.06 16.92 -7.26
N ASP A 121 0.83 16.86 -7.80
CA ASP A 121 0.21 17.91 -8.59
C ASP A 121 1.09 18.47 -9.73
N MET A 122 1.72 17.59 -10.52
CA MET A 122 2.54 18.01 -11.67
C MET A 122 2.50 16.99 -12.81
N THR A 123 2.96 17.41 -13.98
CA THR A 123 3.25 16.52 -15.10
C THR A 123 4.74 16.19 -15.13
N LEU A 124 5.07 14.90 -15.25
CA LEU A 124 6.43 14.38 -15.31
C LEU A 124 6.64 13.74 -16.68
N THR A 125 7.77 14.00 -17.32
CA THR A 125 8.11 13.43 -18.64
C THR A 125 9.61 13.18 -18.75
N ASN A 126 10.06 12.54 -19.82
CA ASN A 126 11.47 12.42 -20.18
C ASN A 126 11.67 12.72 -21.66
N ASP A 127 12.92 12.97 -22.07
CA ASP A 127 13.27 13.08 -23.48
C ASP A 127 13.28 11.70 -24.16
N ALA A 128 12.94 11.65 -25.46
CA ALA A 128 12.95 10.40 -26.24
C ALA A 128 14.33 9.72 -26.32
N THR A 129 15.41 10.48 -26.09
CA THR A 129 16.79 9.97 -26.03
C THR A 129 17.26 9.67 -24.61
N SER A 130 16.40 9.83 -23.60
CA SER A 130 16.72 9.53 -22.21
C SER A 130 17.11 8.06 -22.04
N THR A 131 18.05 7.81 -21.14
CA THR A 131 18.41 6.46 -20.68
C THR A 131 17.75 6.10 -19.36
N GLN A 132 16.81 6.95 -18.90
CA GLN A 132 16.17 6.86 -17.60
C GLN A 132 14.65 6.88 -17.73
N SER A 133 13.98 6.04 -16.93
CA SER A 133 12.55 6.14 -16.66
C SER A 133 12.20 7.51 -16.05
N VAL A 134 10.95 7.93 -16.16
CA VAL A 134 10.54 9.30 -15.80
C VAL A 134 10.69 9.57 -14.30
N VAL A 135 10.14 8.69 -13.47
CA VAL A 135 10.32 8.71 -12.02
C VAL A 135 11.12 7.49 -11.61
N ARG A 136 12.17 7.70 -10.82
CA ARG A 136 13.08 6.63 -10.39
C ARG A 136 13.22 6.66 -8.89
N ILE A 137 12.98 5.53 -8.24
CA ILE A 137 13.06 5.38 -6.78
C ILE A 137 13.94 4.17 -6.49
N SER A 138 15.04 4.38 -5.77
CA SER A 138 16.12 3.39 -5.82
C SER A 138 17.06 3.38 -4.63
N ASP A 139 17.86 2.31 -4.56
CA ASP A 139 19.08 2.20 -3.74
C ASP A 139 18.81 2.54 -2.26
N GLY A 140 17.80 1.90 -1.67
CA GLY A 140 17.45 2.10 -0.26
C GLY A 140 16.57 3.33 0.02
N SER A 141 15.87 3.87 -0.98
CA SER A 141 14.89 4.94 -0.74
C SER A 141 13.68 4.41 0.01
N GLU A 142 13.22 5.11 1.04
CA GLU A 142 12.08 4.72 1.86
C GLU A 142 10.96 5.79 1.90
N ASN A 143 9.70 5.37 2.04
CA ASN A 143 8.56 6.28 2.26
C ASN A 143 8.44 7.39 1.19
N VAL A 144 8.60 7.04 -0.08
CA VAL A 144 8.42 7.97 -1.20
C VAL A 144 7.02 7.81 -1.78
N THR A 145 6.28 8.92 -1.84
CA THR A 145 4.93 8.97 -2.40
C THR A 145 4.91 9.74 -3.72
N VAL A 146 4.24 9.18 -4.72
CA VAL A 146 3.91 9.80 -6.00
C VAL A 146 2.38 9.90 -6.06
N ASP A 147 1.83 11.08 -5.87
CA ASP A 147 0.39 11.30 -5.68
C ASP A 147 -0.16 12.34 -6.66
N SER A 148 -1.27 12.04 -7.34
CA SER A 148 -1.98 13.04 -8.14
C SER A 148 -1.11 13.68 -9.25
N VAL A 149 -0.20 12.90 -9.84
CA VAL A 149 0.66 13.35 -10.95
C VAL A 149 0.23 12.76 -12.29
N THR A 150 0.66 13.41 -13.38
CA THR A 150 0.56 12.85 -14.74
C THR A 150 1.95 12.47 -15.23
N VAL A 151 2.22 11.19 -15.48
CA VAL A 151 3.51 10.72 -15.99
C VAL A 151 3.39 10.36 -17.47
N LYS A 152 4.23 10.97 -18.32
CA LYS A 152 4.22 10.83 -19.78
C LYS A 152 5.61 10.43 -20.30
N PRO A 153 6.00 9.14 -20.24
CA PRO A 153 7.26 8.69 -20.80
C PRO A 153 7.30 8.86 -22.33
N LYS A 154 8.50 9.17 -22.83
CA LYS A 154 8.89 9.14 -24.25
C LYS A 154 9.84 7.98 -24.56
N THR A 155 10.45 7.40 -23.53
CA THR A 155 11.28 6.19 -23.56
C THR A 155 11.26 5.52 -22.19
N LEU A 156 11.55 4.22 -22.13
CA LEU A 156 11.57 3.42 -20.89
C LEU A 156 10.23 3.52 -20.11
N SER A 157 10.28 3.27 -18.79
CA SER A 157 9.09 3.19 -17.95
C SER A 157 8.66 4.55 -17.40
N GLY A 158 7.39 4.66 -17.00
CA GLY A 158 6.87 5.81 -16.25
C GLY A 158 7.52 5.90 -14.88
N VAL A 159 7.23 4.94 -14.00
CA VAL A 159 7.82 4.81 -12.66
C VAL A 159 8.67 3.54 -12.59
N ASP A 160 9.90 3.66 -12.10
CA ASP A 160 10.83 2.53 -11.90
C ASP A 160 11.30 2.50 -10.44
N VAL A 161 10.97 1.42 -9.75
CA VAL A 161 11.28 1.16 -8.34
C VAL A 161 12.26 0.00 -8.27
N TRP A 162 13.43 0.20 -7.69
CA TRP A 162 14.43 -0.87 -7.64
C TRP A 162 15.32 -0.89 -6.40
N LYS A 163 15.80 -2.08 -6.05
CA LYS A 163 16.88 -2.34 -5.08
C LYS A 163 16.65 -1.74 -3.68
N GLN A 164 16.18 -2.58 -2.78
CA GLN A 164 16.07 -2.31 -1.33
C GLN A 164 15.22 -1.10 -0.97
N THR A 165 14.28 -0.69 -1.82
CA THR A 165 13.34 0.38 -1.49
C THR A 165 12.18 -0.16 -0.67
N SER A 166 11.63 0.63 0.23
CA SER A 166 10.47 0.25 1.05
C SER A 166 9.46 1.39 1.20
N GLY A 167 8.19 1.09 1.42
CA GLY A 167 7.16 2.10 1.69
C GLY A 167 6.86 3.02 0.50
N ILE A 168 6.92 2.49 -0.72
CA ILE A 168 6.71 3.30 -1.94
C ILE A 168 5.23 3.30 -2.30
N THR A 169 4.66 4.49 -2.47
CA THR A 169 3.25 4.65 -2.85
C THR A 169 3.12 5.39 -4.17
N VAL A 170 2.41 4.82 -5.14
CA VAL A 170 1.98 5.50 -6.37
C VAL A 170 0.46 5.52 -6.38
N LYS A 171 -0.14 6.70 -6.28
CA LYS A 171 -1.60 6.83 -6.19
C LYS A 171 -2.21 8.01 -6.89
N ASN A 172 -3.52 7.94 -7.19
CA ASN A 172 -4.32 9.00 -7.79
C ASN A 172 -3.74 9.57 -9.10
N SER A 173 -2.85 8.83 -9.75
CA SER A 173 -1.99 9.31 -10.81
C SER A 173 -2.40 8.74 -12.15
N THR A 174 -2.07 9.46 -13.22
CA THR A 174 -2.23 8.97 -14.59
C THR A 174 -0.86 8.66 -15.17
N ILE A 175 -0.65 7.45 -15.68
CA ILE A 175 0.56 7.08 -16.41
C ILE A 175 0.18 6.76 -17.85
N ASP A 176 0.49 7.69 -18.74
CA ASP A 176 0.15 7.65 -20.16
C ASP A 176 1.40 7.26 -20.97
N GLY A 177 1.50 5.96 -21.26
CA GLY A 177 2.60 5.37 -22.01
C GLY A 177 2.56 5.65 -23.53
N THR A 178 1.49 6.25 -24.06
CA THR A 178 1.29 6.40 -25.52
C THR A 178 2.37 7.24 -26.20
N GLY A 179 3.13 8.01 -25.41
CA GLY A 179 4.27 8.80 -25.87
C GLY A 179 5.51 7.98 -26.23
N VAL A 180 5.64 6.73 -25.79
CA VAL A 180 6.75 5.85 -26.14
C VAL A 180 6.46 5.19 -27.48
N THR A 181 7.37 5.35 -28.46
CA THR A 181 7.14 4.90 -29.84
C THR A 181 8.38 4.22 -30.45
N GLY A 182 8.19 3.54 -31.59
CA GLY A 182 9.27 2.87 -32.31
C GLY A 182 9.90 1.73 -31.51
N VAL A 183 11.20 1.53 -31.64
CA VAL A 183 11.94 0.43 -30.97
C VAL A 183 11.82 0.49 -29.44
N ALA A 184 11.72 1.69 -28.86
CA ALA A 184 11.58 1.85 -27.42
C ALA A 184 10.25 1.28 -26.90
N ALA A 185 9.23 1.26 -27.74
CA ALA A 185 7.91 0.72 -27.41
C ALA A 185 7.81 -0.80 -27.61
N THR A 186 8.83 -1.47 -28.16
CA THR A 186 8.77 -2.89 -28.55
C THR A 186 10.02 -3.68 -28.15
N ASN A 187 10.67 -3.26 -27.06
CA ASN A 187 11.89 -3.90 -26.55
C ASN A 187 11.73 -4.37 -25.10
N GLY A 188 10.50 -4.45 -24.59
CA GLY A 188 10.19 -4.87 -23.23
C GLY A 188 10.63 -3.90 -22.12
N THR A 189 10.85 -2.62 -22.40
CA THR A 189 11.28 -1.61 -21.39
C THR A 189 10.23 -0.54 -21.07
N ALA A 190 9.23 -0.39 -21.94
CA ALA A 190 8.24 0.69 -21.86
C ALA A 190 7.01 0.30 -21.02
N ARG A 191 7.14 0.33 -19.69
CA ARG A 191 6.08 -0.01 -18.73
C ARG A 191 5.46 1.23 -18.10
N ALA A 192 4.25 1.12 -17.54
CA ALA A 192 3.74 2.21 -16.70
C ALA A 192 4.50 2.22 -15.36
N ILE A 193 4.52 1.08 -14.66
CA ILE A 193 5.23 0.89 -13.40
C ILE A 193 6.07 -0.38 -13.46
N ARG A 194 7.34 -0.25 -13.10
CA ARG A 194 8.28 -1.37 -12.99
C ARG A 194 8.80 -1.48 -11.57
N ILE A 195 8.73 -2.69 -11.00
CA ILE A 195 9.33 -3.04 -9.72
C ILE A 195 10.40 -4.11 -9.97
N ASN A 196 11.64 -3.84 -9.57
CA ASN A 196 12.77 -4.68 -9.90
C ASN A 196 13.68 -4.97 -8.70
N GLY A 197 13.73 -6.24 -8.29
CA GLY A 197 14.56 -6.77 -7.21
C GLY A 197 15.98 -7.15 -7.61
N ALA A 198 16.46 -6.78 -8.79
CA ALA A 198 17.84 -7.06 -9.23
C ALA A 198 18.88 -6.66 -8.14
N PRO A 199 19.88 -7.50 -7.84
CA PRO A 199 20.33 -8.71 -8.55
C PRO A 199 19.54 -9.99 -8.20
N TYR A 200 18.32 -9.83 -7.70
CA TYR A 200 17.31 -10.85 -7.45
C TYR A 200 17.58 -11.73 -6.24
N ASP A 201 18.53 -11.40 -5.37
CA ASP A 201 18.55 -11.97 -4.03
C ASP A 201 17.44 -11.36 -3.16
N LEU A 202 16.94 -12.11 -2.18
CA LEU A 202 15.79 -11.68 -1.37
C LEU A 202 16.07 -10.39 -0.56
N ALA A 203 17.33 -10.14 -0.18
CA ALA A 203 17.68 -8.95 0.57
C ALA A 203 17.72 -7.68 -0.30
N SER A 204 17.69 -7.84 -1.62
CA SER A 204 17.64 -6.74 -2.59
C SER A 204 16.22 -6.41 -3.07
N TRP A 205 15.24 -7.23 -2.74
CA TRP A 205 13.86 -7.03 -3.18
C TRP A 205 13.27 -5.76 -2.56
N PRO A 206 12.63 -4.88 -3.35
CA PRO A 206 11.74 -3.87 -2.83
C PRO A 206 10.62 -4.47 -1.98
N SER A 207 10.21 -3.76 -0.94
CA SER A 207 9.09 -4.18 -0.07
C SER A 207 8.05 -3.09 0.11
N ASP A 208 6.85 -3.46 0.55
CA ASP A 208 5.82 -2.52 1.03
C ASP A 208 5.46 -1.47 -0.03
N ILE A 209 5.06 -1.96 -1.20
CA ILE A 209 4.77 -1.14 -2.38
C ILE A 209 3.26 -1.05 -2.57
N THR A 210 2.72 0.16 -2.67
CA THR A 210 1.30 0.42 -2.93
C THR A 210 1.11 1.10 -4.28
N ILE A 211 0.28 0.53 -5.14
CA ILE A 211 -0.18 1.09 -6.41
C ILE A 211 -1.69 1.18 -6.35
N ALA A 212 -2.23 2.38 -6.10
CA ALA A 212 -3.65 2.56 -5.80
C ALA A 212 -4.32 3.67 -6.63
N ASP A 213 -5.53 3.44 -7.13
CA ASP A 213 -6.38 4.48 -7.73
C ASP A 213 -5.72 5.23 -8.90
N ASN A 214 -4.92 4.51 -9.69
CA ASN A 214 -4.28 5.07 -10.85
C ASN A 214 -5.04 4.75 -12.13
N ASP A 215 -4.87 5.62 -13.11
CA ASP A 215 -5.25 5.42 -14.50
C ASP A 215 -3.97 5.08 -15.29
N LEU A 216 -3.83 3.82 -15.72
CA LEU A 216 -2.59 3.26 -16.27
C LEU A 216 -2.83 2.69 -17.67
N PHE A 217 -2.27 3.34 -18.70
CA PHE A 217 -2.52 2.93 -20.08
C PHE A 217 -1.38 3.20 -21.06
N GLY A 218 -1.48 2.59 -22.24
CA GLY A 218 -0.62 2.90 -23.38
C GLY A 218 0.84 2.49 -23.21
N ALA A 219 1.18 1.61 -22.25
CA ALA A 219 2.53 1.07 -22.12
C ALA A 219 2.91 0.24 -23.36
N GLY A 220 4.17 0.35 -23.81
CA GLY A 220 4.70 -0.46 -24.92
C GLY A 220 5.05 -1.90 -24.52
N SER A 221 5.10 -2.17 -23.23
CA SER A 221 5.26 -3.49 -22.60
C SER A 221 4.16 -3.67 -21.55
N ASP A 222 4.36 -4.53 -20.54
CA ASP A 222 3.41 -4.70 -19.45
C ASP A 222 3.08 -3.35 -18.79
N ILE A 223 1.82 -3.14 -18.41
CA ILE A 223 1.45 -1.92 -17.67
C ILE A 223 2.16 -1.92 -16.31
N ILE A 224 1.96 -2.97 -15.50
CA ILE A 224 2.70 -3.19 -14.25
C ILE A 224 3.54 -4.46 -14.36
N ASN A 225 4.83 -4.36 -14.03
CA ASN A 225 5.73 -5.51 -14.00
C ASN A 225 6.43 -5.65 -12.64
N ILE A 226 6.47 -6.88 -12.13
CA ILE A 226 7.12 -7.23 -10.87
C ILE A 226 8.16 -8.32 -11.09
N ALA A 227 9.41 -7.94 -10.82
CA ALA A 227 10.60 -8.77 -10.97
C ALA A 227 11.35 -8.91 -9.62
N GLY A 228 10.68 -9.50 -8.63
CA GLY A 228 11.18 -9.66 -7.26
C GLY A 228 10.79 -8.50 -6.36
N ALA A 229 9.76 -8.69 -5.53
CA ALA A 229 9.30 -7.75 -4.50
C ALA A 229 8.52 -8.48 -3.40
N THR A 230 8.38 -7.89 -2.21
CA THR A 230 7.52 -8.42 -1.14
C THR A 230 6.46 -7.41 -0.70
N HIS A 231 5.30 -7.89 -0.23
CA HIS A 231 4.21 -7.03 0.27
C HIS A 231 3.82 -5.94 -0.75
N VAL A 232 3.31 -6.36 -1.91
CA VAL A 232 2.87 -5.45 -2.97
C VAL A 232 1.35 -5.42 -3.01
N SER A 233 0.76 -4.23 -2.93
CA SER A 233 -0.68 -4.00 -3.08
C SER A 233 -0.97 -3.23 -4.36
N ILE A 234 -1.81 -3.79 -5.23
CA ILE A 234 -2.30 -3.18 -6.45
C ILE A 234 -3.83 -3.11 -6.34
N THR A 235 -4.36 -1.92 -6.03
CA THR A 235 -5.77 -1.78 -5.65
C THR A 235 -6.49 -0.66 -6.39
N GLY A 236 -7.71 -0.90 -6.87
CA GLY A 236 -8.58 0.17 -7.39
C GLY A 236 -8.08 0.89 -8.65
N ASN A 237 -7.13 0.31 -9.38
CA ASN A 237 -6.60 0.93 -10.59
C ASN A 237 -7.49 0.65 -11.81
N ASP A 238 -7.50 1.58 -12.76
CA ASP A 238 -7.95 1.36 -14.13
C ASP A 238 -6.74 1.02 -15.00
N ILE A 239 -6.69 -0.22 -15.50
CA ILE A 239 -5.55 -0.77 -16.25
C ILE A 239 -6.05 -1.09 -17.65
N HIS A 240 -5.67 -0.27 -18.63
CA HIS A 240 -6.26 -0.42 -19.95
C HIS A 240 -5.33 -0.11 -21.11
N ASP A 241 -5.68 -0.62 -22.28
CA ASP A 241 -5.08 -0.29 -23.57
C ASP A 241 -3.54 -0.24 -23.60
N PRO A 242 -2.80 -1.29 -23.19
CA PRO A 242 -1.40 -1.40 -23.55
C PRO A 242 -1.26 -1.36 -25.08
N GLN A 243 -0.12 -0.87 -25.59
CA GLN A 243 0.08 -0.71 -27.03
C GLN A 243 0.07 -2.05 -27.76
N VAL A 244 -0.50 -2.08 -28.97
CA VAL A 244 -0.51 -3.26 -29.82
C VAL A 244 0.80 -3.37 -30.58
N ASN A 245 1.63 -4.36 -30.22
CA ASN A 245 2.89 -4.67 -30.89
C ASN A 245 3.22 -6.18 -30.72
N ASP A 246 4.42 -6.59 -31.12
CA ASP A 246 4.87 -7.99 -31.05
C ASP A 246 5.41 -8.40 -29.66
N ASP A 247 5.53 -7.45 -28.72
CA ASP A 247 5.88 -7.76 -27.33
C ASP A 247 4.67 -8.36 -26.61
N HIS A 248 4.95 -9.02 -25.50
CA HIS A 248 3.94 -9.54 -24.59
C HIS A 248 3.60 -8.43 -23.61
N ASN A 249 2.42 -7.82 -23.76
CA ASN A 249 2.04 -6.60 -23.05
C ASN A 249 0.86 -6.89 -22.12
N ASP A 250 1.18 -7.51 -20.98
CA ASP A 250 0.17 -7.85 -19.98
C ASP A 250 -0.33 -6.60 -19.23
N GLY A 251 -1.51 -6.70 -18.61
CA GLY A 251 -1.95 -5.68 -17.65
C GLY A 251 -1.02 -5.70 -16.44
N ILE A 252 -0.94 -6.86 -15.78
CA ILE A 252 0.01 -7.10 -14.68
C ILE A 252 0.78 -8.37 -14.97
N GLN A 253 2.11 -8.29 -14.98
CA GLN A 253 2.97 -9.46 -15.00
C GLN A 253 3.81 -9.54 -13.71
N SER A 254 3.71 -10.64 -12.99
CA SER A 254 4.64 -10.98 -11.91
C SER A 254 5.35 -12.28 -12.20
N PHE A 255 6.67 -12.20 -12.27
CA PHE A 255 7.54 -13.37 -12.30
C PHE A 255 8.46 -13.48 -11.07
N GLY A 256 8.19 -12.68 -10.05
CA GLY A 256 8.86 -12.72 -8.76
C GLY A 256 8.14 -11.84 -7.74
N SER A 257 7.36 -12.43 -6.84
CA SER A 257 6.69 -11.73 -5.75
C SER A 257 6.41 -12.66 -4.56
N ASP A 258 6.34 -12.09 -3.37
CA ASP A 258 5.82 -12.76 -2.18
C ASP A 258 4.87 -11.81 -1.44
N ASP A 259 3.69 -12.29 -1.09
CA ASP A 259 2.59 -11.45 -0.57
C ASP A 259 2.20 -10.34 -1.56
N LEU A 260 1.51 -10.74 -2.62
CA LEU A 260 1.03 -9.85 -3.68
C LEU A 260 -0.50 -9.82 -3.64
N SER A 261 -1.07 -8.62 -3.45
CA SER A 261 -2.50 -8.37 -3.49
C SER A 261 -2.88 -7.60 -4.75
N ILE A 262 -3.82 -8.13 -5.54
CA ILE A 262 -4.39 -7.50 -6.73
C ILE A 262 -5.90 -7.45 -6.52
N VAL A 263 -6.42 -6.30 -6.09
CA VAL A 263 -7.79 -6.20 -5.58
C VAL A 263 -8.58 -5.04 -6.18
N GLY A 264 -9.81 -5.29 -6.63
CA GLY A 264 -10.70 -4.20 -7.05
C GLY A 264 -10.24 -3.42 -8.28
N ASN A 265 -9.34 -3.98 -9.11
CA ASN A 265 -8.87 -3.30 -10.31
C ASN A 265 -9.82 -3.57 -11.49
N THR A 266 -9.87 -2.63 -12.42
CA THR A 266 -10.56 -2.79 -13.69
C THR A 266 -9.56 -2.98 -14.83
N PHE A 267 -9.91 -3.87 -15.76
CA PHE A 267 -9.07 -4.18 -16.93
C PHE A 267 -9.87 -4.06 -18.23
N SER A 268 -9.32 -3.35 -19.20
CA SER A 268 -9.91 -3.19 -20.54
C SER A 268 -8.85 -3.09 -21.63
N ALA A 269 -8.81 -4.05 -22.56
CA ALA A 269 -7.98 -3.95 -23.76
C ALA A 269 -8.61 -4.77 -24.91
N PRO A 270 -9.52 -4.22 -25.71
CA PRO A 270 -10.23 -4.99 -26.72
C PRO A 270 -9.29 -5.47 -27.84
N GLY A 271 -9.48 -6.71 -28.29
CA GLY A 271 -8.72 -7.27 -29.40
C GLY A 271 -8.86 -8.78 -29.52
N PRO A 272 -8.35 -9.40 -30.60
CA PRO A 272 -8.36 -10.85 -30.73
C PRO A 272 -7.51 -11.47 -29.61
N ASN A 273 -7.91 -12.64 -29.09
CA ASN A 273 -7.08 -13.33 -28.10
C ASN A 273 -5.68 -13.59 -28.68
N GLY A 274 -4.67 -13.09 -27.98
CA GLY A 274 -3.26 -13.18 -28.31
C GLY A 274 -2.42 -13.45 -27.06
N PRO A 275 -1.13 -13.07 -27.10
CA PRO A 275 -0.23 -13.30 -25.98
C PRO A 275 -0.61 -12.45 -24.77
N ASP A 276 -1.23 -11.28 -24.91
CA ASP A 276 -1.40 -10.31 -23.81
C ASP A 276 -2.50 -10.72 -22.81
N GLN A 277 -2.16 -11.02 -21.56
CA GLN A 277 -3.09 -11.35 -20.48
C GLN A 277 -3.42 -10.15 -19.58
N ALA A 278 -4.59 -10.16 -18.96
CA ALA A 278 -4.92 -9.11 -17.99
C ALA A 278 -4.01 -9.24 -16.75
N VAL A 279 -3.83 -10.47 -16.26
CA VAL A 279 -2.86 -10.80 -15.21
C VAL A 279 -2.13 -12.09 -15.56
N MET A 280 -0.79 -12.06 -15.53
CA MET A 280 0.10 -13.19 -15.76
C MET A 280 1.01 -13.42 -14.54
N LEU A 281 0.84 -14.57 -13.89
CA LEU A 281 1.58 -14.94 -12.69
C LEU A 281 2.34 -16.24 -12.90
N GLY A 282 3.66 -16.18 -12.75
CA GLY A 282 4.48 -17.39 -12.77
C GLY A 282 5.96 -17.09 -12.60
N PRO A 283 6.69 -17.84 -11.76
CA PRO A 283 8.08 -17.56 -11.45
C PRO A 283 8.98 -17.68 -12.68
N ASN A 284 10.02 -16.84 -12.74
CA ASN A 284 11.15 -17.08 -13.64
C ASN A 284 12.06 -18.16 -13.05
N LEU A 285 11.85 -19.41 -13.47
CA LEU A 285 12.58 -20.59 -12.99
C LEU A 285 14.09 -20.58 -13.28
N ALA A 286 14.58 -19.65 -14.11
CA ALA A 286 16.03 -19.47 -14.32
C ALA A 286 16.74 -18.84 -13.10
N VAL A 287 15.98 -18.22 -12.18
CA VAL A 287 16.51 -17.56 -10.98
C VAL A 287 15.77 -18.11 -9.76
N ALA A 288 16.48 -18.86 -8.91
CA ALA A 288 15.88 -19.67 -7.84
C ALA A 288 15.08 -18.87 -6.80
N THR A 289 15.41 -17.59 -6.60
CA THR A 289 14.75 -16.69 -5.65
C THR A 289 13.46 -16.07 -6.21
N LEU A 290 13.33 -15.96 -7.54
CA LEU A 290 12.14 -15.43 -8.21
C LEU A 290 11.01 -16.47 -8.15
N ARG A 291 10.29 -16.45 -7.02
CA ARG A 291 9.06 -17.20 -6.75
C ARG A 291 7.84 -16.31 -6.90
N VAL A 292 6.67 -16.88 -7.10
CA VAL A 292 5.38 -16.16 -6.96
C VAL A 292 4.58 -16.88 -5.88
N SER A 293 4.50 -16.29 -4.70
CA SER A 293 3.85 -16.89 -3.53
C SER A 293 2.90 -15.94 -2.81
N ASN A 294 1.94 -16.53 -2.08
CA ASN A 294 0.99 -15.83 -1.22
C ASN A 294 0.26 -14.71 -1.97
N THR A 295 -0.29 -15.04 -3.14
CA THR A 295 -0.94 -14.05 -3.99
C THR A 295 -2.45 -14.06 -3.77
N TYR A 296 -3.05 -12.89 -3.61
CA TYR A 296 -4.49 -12.70 -3.46
C TYR A 296 -5.02 -11.90 -4.65
N LEU A 297 -5.86 -12.52 -5.48
CA LEU A 297 -6.53 -11.88 -6.62
C LEU A 297 -8.03 -11.83 -6.32
N ALA A 298 -8.53 -10.65 -5.98
CA ALA A 298 -9.92 -10.53 -5.56
C ALA A 298 -10.66 -9.35 -6.20
N ASP A 299 -11.93 -9.57 -6.52
CA ASP A 299 -12.87 -8.50 -6.89
C ASP A 299 -12.43 -7.64 -8.08
N ASN A 300 -11.63 -8.21 -8.97
CA ASN A 300 -11.20 -7.53 -10.17
C ASN A 300 -12.19 -7.74 -11.31
N LEU A 301 -12.45 -6.68 -12.07
CA LEU A 301 -13.29 -6.71 -13.26
C LEU A 301 -12.45 -6.69 -14.53
N VAL A 302 -12.40 -7.80 -15.25
CA VAL A 302 -11.81 -7.84 -16.59
C VAL A 302 -12.92 -7.70 -17.63
N SER A 303 -13.29 -6.46 -17.92
CA SER A 303 -14.42 -6.13 -18.80
C SER A 303 -14.22 -6.61 -20.25
N THR A 304 -13.00 -6.48 -20.75
CA THR A 304 -12.56 -7.00 -22.06
C THR A 304 -11.03 -7.08 -22.06
N TRP A 305 -10.46 -8.08 -22.72
CA TRP A 305 -9.01 -8.18 -22.83
C TRP A 305 -8.58 -8.98 -24.06
N ARG A 306 -7.49 -8.57 -24.72
CA ARG A 306 -6.96 -9.17 -25.96
C ARG A 306 -6.08 -10.39 -25.73
N GLY A 307 -6.46 -11.20 -24.75
CA GLY A 307 -5.88 -12.49 -24.43
C GLY A 307 -6.70 -13.19 -23.36
N SER A 308 -6.05 -13.91 -22.45
CA SER A 308 -6.76 -14.49 -21.30
C SER A 308 -6.91 -13.47 -20.18
N GLY A 309 -7.88 -13.69 -19.29
CA GLY A 309 -8.02 -12.88 -18.09
C GLY A 309 -6.82 -13.12 -17.17
N PHE A 310 -6.89 -14.18 -16.37
CA PHE A 310 -5.81 -14.55 -15.46
C PHE A 310 -5.09 -15.82 -15.92
N ASN A 311 -3.76 -15.78 -15.90
CA ASN A 311 -2.91 -16.94 -16.11
C ASN A 311 -2.11 -17.24 -14.84
N LEU A 312 -2.22 -18.48 -14.36
CA LEU A 312 -1.44 -19.01 -13.24
C LEU A 312 -0.51 -20.13 -13.72
N GLY A 313 0.78 -19.98 -13.50
CA GLY A 313 1.78 -20.97 -13.87
C GLY A 313 2.93 -21.05 -12.89
N GLY A 314 2.84 -21.94 -11.90
CA GLY A 314 3.93 -22.25 -10.97
C GLY A 314 3.89 -21.41 -9.69
N THR A 315 2.72 -20.88 -9.33
CA THR A 315 2.53 -20.08 -8.12
C THR A 315 2.33 -20.95 -6.89
N THR A 316 2.47 -20.40 -5.68
CA THR A 316 2.20 -21.11 -4.42
C THR A 316 1.27 -20.31 -3.53
N GLY A 317 0.21 -20.92 -2.99
CA GLY A 317 -0.73 -20.23 -2.10
C GLY A 317 -1.56 -19.14 -2.77
N THR A 318 -1.79 -19.22 -4.09
CA THR A 318 -2.58 -18.22 -4.82
C THR A 318 -4.08 -18.41 -4.60
N GLN A 319 -4.75 -17.37 -4.15
CA GLN A 319 -6.19 -17.33 -3.99
C GLN A 319 -6.80 -16.46 -5.08
N VAL A 320 -7.79 -16.99 -5.82
CA VAL A 320 -8.54 -16.26 -6.86
C VAL A 320 -10.00 -16.23 -6.45
N VAL A 321 -10.47 -15.08 -6.03
CA VAL A 321 -11.73 -14.94 -5.29
C VAL A 321 -12.60 -13.87 -5.90
N ASN A 322 -13.86 -14.17 -6.18
CA ASN A 322 -14.87 -13.16 -6.48
C ASN A 322 -14.56 -12.20 -7.66
N ASN A 323 -13.81 -12.65 -8.67
CA ASN A 323 -13.52 -11.84 -9.84
C ASN A 323 -14.62 -12.01 -10.90
N THR A 324 -14.86 -10.98 -11.71
CA THR A 324 -15.73 -11.07 -12.89
C THR A 324 -14.90 -10.97 -14.16
N ILE A 325 -14.85 -12.08 -14.90
CA ILE A 325 -14.12 -12.16 -16.16
C ILE A 325 -15.04 -12.80 -17.21
N PRO A 326 -15.83 -11.98 -17.92
CA PRO A 326 -16.60 -12.38 -19.10
C PRO A 326 -15.71 -12.92 -20.23
N ALA A 327 -16.30 -13.17 -21.39
CA ALA A 327 -15.60 -13.70 -22.54
C ALA A 327 -14.53 -12.71 -23.05
N THR A 328 -13.26 -13.03 -22.82
CA THR A 328 -12.13 -12.28 -23.34
C THR A 328 -11.87 -12.60 -24.82
N GLY A 329 -11.06 -11.77 -25.48
CA GLY A 329 -10.81 -11.83 -26.92
C GLY A 329 -12.03 -11.43 -27.76
N THR A 330 -11.91 -11.57 -29.08
CA THR A 330 -13.04 -11.37 -30.00
C THR A 330 -13.87 -12.65 -30.13
N ALA A 331 -15.09 -12.54 -30.67
CA ALA A 331 -15.92 -13.71 -30.96
C ALA A 331 -15.23 -14.76 -31.86
N ALA A 332 -14.36 -14.34 -32.78
CA ALA A 332 -13.60 -15.22 -33.67
C ALA A 332 -12.32 -15.79 -33.03
N SER A 333 -11.81 -15.16 -31.97
CA SER A 333 -10.60 -15.58 -31.24
C SER A 333 -10.81 -15.34 -29.75
N ARG A 334 -11.50 -16.28 -29.09
CA ARG A 334 -11.85 -16.20 -27.67
C ARG A 334 -10.71 -16.68 -26.77
N GLY A 335 -10.47 -15.93 -25.70
CA GLY A 335 -9.57 -16.33 -24.63
C GLY A 335 -10.25 -17.16 -23.55
N SER A 336 -9.54 -17.40 -22.45
CA SER A 336 -10.10 -17.98 -21.23
C SER A 336 -10.11 -16.92 -20.13
N SER A 337 -11.11 -16.99 -19.26
CA SER A 337 -11.17 -16.16 -18.06
C SER A 337 -10.05 -16.49 -17.09
N LEU A 338 -9.79 -17.79 -16.93
CA LEU A 338 -8.72 -18.32 -16.08
C LEU A 338 -7.99 -19.43 -16.84
N VAL A 339 -6.66 -19.39 -16.83
CA VAL A 339 -5.79 -20.47 -17.30
C VAL A 339 -4.91 -20.95 -16.15
N ILE A 340 -4.88 -22.26 -15.95
CA ILE A 340 -4.04 -22.91 -14.94
C ILE A 340 -3.10 -23.85 -15.69
N GLY A 341 -1.85 -23.43 -15.86
CA GLY A 341 -0.89 -24.08 -16.75
C GLY A 341 -0.07 -25.21 -16.11
N SER A 342 0.75 -24.87 -15.12
CA SER A 342 1.62 -25.82 -14.39
C SER A 342 1.09 -26.06 -12.97
N SER A 343 1.85 -26.78 -12.13
CA SER A 343 1.46 -27.04 -10.73
C SER A 343 1.40 -25.74 -9.93
N ASN A 344 0.29 -25.49 -9.25
CA ASN A 344 0.10 -24.33 -8.36
C ASN A 344 -0.28 -24.79 -6.94
N PRO A 345 0.67 -25.28 -6.12
CA PRO A 345 0.37 -25.83 -4.80
C PRO A 345 -0.32 -24.83 -3.87
N GLY A 346 -1.38 -25.27 -3.21
CA GLY A 346 -2.18 -24.42 -2.30
C GLY A 346 -2.93 -23.30 -3.02
N ALA A 347 -3.08 -23.38 -4.36
CA ALA A 347 -3.98 -22.49 -5.06
C ALA A 347 -5.44 -22.84 -4.76
N HIS A 348 -6.31 -21.84 -4.70
CA HIS A 348 -7.74 -22.01 -4.45
C HIS A 348 -8.52 -20.97 -5.28
N VAL A 349 -9.60 -21.40 -5.93
CA VAL A 349 -10.39 -20.58 -6.85
C VAL A 349 -11.88 -20.68 -6.51
N TRP A 350 -12.50 -19.60 -6.03
CA TRP A 350 -13.91 -19.67 -5.63
C TRP A 350 -14.71 -18.39 -5.81
N ASN A 351 -16.03 -18.55 -5.91
CA ASN A 351 -17.01 -17.46 -6.04
C ASN A 351 -16.82 -16.52 -7.26
N ASN A 352 -16.02 -16.91 -8.26
CA ASN A 352 -15.78 -16.08 -9.44
C ASN A 352 -16.90 -16.23 -10.48
N ILE A 353 -17.04 -15.26 -11.38
CA ILE A 353 -17.80 -15.39 -12.63
C ILE A 353 -16.83 -15.48 -13.80
N PHE A 354 -16.79 -16.64 -14.44
CA PHE A 354 -15.86 -16.94 -15.54
C PHE A 354 -16.58 -17.45 -16.78
N TYR A 355 -16.35 -16.80 -17.91
CA TYR A 355 -16.68 -17.38 -19.22
C TYR A 355 -16.01 -18.75 -19.42
N LYS A 356 -14.70 -18.86 -19.20
CA LYS A 356 -14.00 -20.13 -19.43
C LYS A 356 -12.84 -20.34 -18.48
N VAL A 357 -12.83 -21.49 -17.83
CA VAL A 357 -11.67 -22.00 -17.08
C VAL A 357 -10.95 -23.05 -17.93
N ASN A 358 -9.66 -22.84 -18.17
CA ASN A 358 -8.78 -23.76 -18.87
C ASN A 358 -7.68 -24.27 -17.93
N ALA A 359 -7.95 -25.39 -17.27
CA ALA A 359 -7.03 -25.98 -16.30
C ALA A 359 -6.34 -27.23 -16.87
N ALA A 360 -5.01 -27.17 -17.00
CA ALA A 360 -4.19 -28.33 -17.34
C ALA A 360 -3.88 -29.22 -16.11
N VAL A 361 -3.95 -28.65 -14.91
CA VAL A 361 -3.80 -29.34 -13.62
C VAL A 361 -4.98 -28.95 -12.73
N PRO A 362 -5.60 -29.91 -11.99
CA PRO A 362 -6.68 -29.59 -11.07
C PRO A 362 -6.23 -28.64 -9.96
N VAL A 363 -7.06 -27.66 -9.65
CA VAL A 363 -6.98 -26.79 -8.47
C VAL A 363 -8.33 -26.88 -7.77
N PRO A 364 -8.38 -26.81 -6.42
CA PRO A 364 -9.65 -26.64 -5.72
C PRO A 364 -10.43 -25.46 -6.29
N GLU A 365 -11.56 -25.78 -6.90
CA GLU A 365 -12.49 -24.84 -7.52
C GLU A 365 -13.86 -25.08 -6.88
N ASP A 366 -14.37 -24.07 -6.19
CA ASP A 366 -15.61 -24.19 -5.42
C ASP A 366 -16.56 -23.03 -5.75
N HIS A 367 -17.80 -23.36 -6.12
CA HIS A 367 -18.89 -22.39 -6.24
C HIS A 367 -18.59 -21.21 -7.18
N ASN A 368 -17.85 -21.42 -8.26
CA ASN A 368 -17.73 -20.44 -9.35
C ASN A 368 -18.96 -20.51 -10.27
N CYS A 369 -19.27 -19.41 -10.97
CA CYS A 369 -20.24 -19.38 -12.08
C CYS A 369 -19.48 -19.47 -13.39
N VAL A 370 -19.58 -20.61 -14.08
CA VAL A 370 -18.70 -20.92 -15.21
C VAL A 370 -19.51 -21.28 -16.44
N ASN A 371 -19.15 -20.74 -17.61
CA ASN A 371 -19.78 -21.16 -18.87
C ASN A 371 -19.07 -22.40 -19.46
N GLN A 372 -17.74 -22.45 -19.44
CA GLN A 372 -16.96 -23.57 -19.97
C GLN A 372 -15.81 -23.97 -19.03
N GLY A 373 -15.59 -25.28 -18.88
CA GLY A 373 -14.53 -25.81 -18.00
C GLY A 373 -14.95 -25.82 -16.52
N GLY A 374 -13.98 -25.69 -15.62
CA GLY A 374 -14.13 -25.69 -14.16
C GLY A 374 -14.41 -27.07 -13.54
N SER A 375 -14.64 -27.10 -12.22
CA SER A 375 -14.89 -28.34 -11.46
C SER A 375 -16.36 -28.77 -11.47
N ALA A 376 -16.67 -29.88 -10.79
CA ALA A 376 -18.03 -30.36 -10.58
C ALA A 376 -18.81 -29.55 -9.55
N ASP A 377 -18.11 -28.83 -8.65
CA ASP A 377 -18.71 -28.05 -7.56
C ASP A 377 -19.07 -26.61 -8.00
N ASP A 378 -18.74 -26.25 -9.24
CA ASP A 378 -19.14 -24.99 -9.86
C ASP A 378 -20.53 -25.06 -10.50
N LEU A 379 -21.23 -23.92 -10.49
CA LEU A 379 -22.45 -23.76 -11.26
C LEU A 379 -22.11 -23.52 -12.73
N LYS A 380 -22.66 -24.36 -13.62
CA LYS A 380 -22.50 -24.19 -15.07
C LYS A 380 -23.67 -23.42 -15.67
N VAL A 381 -23.41 -22.27 -16.29
CA VAL A 381 -24.43 -21.44 -16.94
C VAL A 381 -23.99 -20.98 -18.32
N SER A 382 -24.90 -20.98 -19.30
CA SER A 382 -24.61 -20.41 -20.63
C SER A 382 -24.81 -18.90 -20.69
N ASP A 383 -25.61 -18.35 -19.77
CA ASP A 383 -25.90 -16.94 -19.61
C ASP A 383 -25.75 -16.59 -18.11
N PHE A 384 -24.92 -15.60 -17.82
CA PHE A 384 -24.68 -15.14 -16.46
C PHE A 384 -25.82 -14.25 -15.95
N GLY A 385 -26.70 -13.76 -16.83
CA GLY A 385 -27.83 -12.92 -16.44
C GLY A 385 -27.40 -11.54 -15.95
N TYR A 386 -26.55 -10.83 -16.71
CA TYR A 386 -26.17 -9.46 -16.39
C TYR A 386 -27.33 -8.49 -16.69
N ALA A 387 -27.71 -7.65 -15.71
CA ALA A 387 -28.64 -6.54 -15.90
C ALA A 387 -27.95 -5.31 -16.55
N ASN A 388 -26.64 -5.16 -16.37
CA ASN A 388 -25.85 -4.15 -17.06
C ASN A 388 -24.54 -4.79 -17.57
N ALA A 389 -24.26 -4.60 -18.86
CA ALA A 389 -23.13 -5.21 -19.55
C ALA A 389 -21.85 -4.35 -19.53
N THR A 390 -21.92 -3.13 -18.98
CA THR A 390 -20.78 -2.23 -18.84
C THR A 390 -20.03 -2.48 -17.54
N ASP A 391 -20.75 -2.57 -16.42
CA ASP A 391 -20.21 -2.85 -15.09
C ASP A 391 -20.33 -4.33 -14.69
N TYR A 392 -21.00 -5.14 -15.53
CA TYR A 392 -21.26 -6.56 -15.30
C TYR A 392 -22.09 -6.85 -14.05
N GLN A 393 -23.03 -5.95 -13.78
CA GLN A 393 -24.03 -6.12 -12.75
C GLN A 393 -24.94 -7.31 -13.02
N LEU A 394 -25.12 -8.21 -12.04
CA LEU A 394 -26.08 -9.32 -12.14
C LEU A 394 -27.52 -8.81 -12.02
N ALA A 395 -28.41 -9.37 -12.83
CA ALA A 395 -29.85 -9.20 -12.68
C ALA A 395 -30.34 -9.91 -11.41
N PRO A 396 -31.43 -9.43 -10.78
CA PRO A 396 -31.95 -10.02 -9.55
C PRO A 396 -32.31 -11.52 -9.65
N ASP A 397 -32.60 -12.01 -10.85
CA ASP A 397 -32.95 -13.40 -11.17
C ASP A 397 -31.80 -14.22 -11.78
N SER A 398 -30.58 -13.67 -11.81
CA SER A 398 -29.40 -14.40 -12.25
C SER A 398 -29.17 -15.66 -11.40
N LEU A 399 -28.84 -16.78 -12.05
CA LEU A 399 -28.44 -18.01 -11.35
C LEU A 399 -27.05 -17.90 -10.70
N CYS A 400 -26.22 -16.95 -11.14
CA CYS A 400 -24.94 -16.66 -10.51
C CYS A 400 -25.08 -15.86 -9.22
N ARG A 401 -26.28 -15.33 -8.95
CA ARG A 401 -26.63 -14.58 -7.75
C ARG A 401 -26.84 -15.52 -6.56
N ASP A 402 -26.52 -15.07 -5.35
CA ASP A 402 -26.80 -15.78 -4.09
C ASP A 402 -26.32 -17.26 -3.98
N ASN A 403 -25.34 -17.70 -4.79
CA ASN A 403 -24.91 -19.11 -4.88
C ASN A 403 -23.45 -19.33 -4.45
N ALA A 404 -23.03 -18.76 -3.33
CA ALA A 404 -21.69 -18.93 -2.80
C ALA A 404 -21.52 -20.13 -1.86
N ALA A 405 -20.27 -20.60 -1.74
CA ALA A 405 -19.88 -21.71 -0.88
C ALA A 405 -20.14 -21.43 0.62
N PRO A 406 -20.59 -22.43 1.41
CA PRO A 406 -20.43 -22.39 2.86
C PRO A 406 -18.95 -22.26 3.23
N GLY A 407 -18.57 -21.25 4.02
CA GLY A 407 -17.18 -20.98 4.38
C GLY A 407 -16.45 -19.97 3.47
N GLY A 408 -17.13 -19.41 2.46
CA GLY A 408 -16.70 -18.14 1.87
C GLY A 408 -16.67 -17.02 2.92
N PRO A 409 -15.90 -15.93 2.69
CA PRO A 409 -15.84 -14.81 3.64
C PRO A 409 -17.26 -14.33 3.99
N SER A 410 -17.58 -14.19 5.27
CA SER A 410 -18.91 -13.77 5.76
C SER A 410 -19.20 -12.28 5.51
N SER A 411 -18.17 -11.56 5.09
CA SER A 411 -18.20 -10.14 4.74
C SER A 411 -17.72 -9.92 3.31
N ASP A 412 -18.27 -8.92 2.63
CA ASP A 412 -17.71 -8.41 1.36
C ASP A 412 -16.36 -7.71 1.62
N LEU A 413 -15.67 -7.26 0.56
CA LEU A 413 -14.45 -6.45 0.71
C LEU A 413 -14.69 -5.11 1.44
N GLY A 414 -15.95 -4.70 1.55
CA GLY A 414 -16.47 -3.56 2.30
C GLY A 414 -16.73 -3.85 3.79
N GLY A 415 -16.33 -5.02 4.31
CA GLY A 415 -16.58 -5.41 5.70
C GLY A 415 -18.07 -5.53 6.07
N ASN A 416 -18.98 -5.43 5.11
CA ASN A 416 -20.41 -5.56 5.34
C ASN A 416 -20.73 -7.04 5.51
N ALA A 417 -21.48 -7.38 6.56
CA ALA A 417 -22.08 -8.70 6.67
C ALA A 417 -22.93 -8.93 5.42
N ARG A 418 -22.64 -10.01 4.69
CA ARG A 418 -23.38 -10.41 3.49
C ARG A 418 -24.81 -10.76 3.92
N ASP A 419 -25.72 -9.79 3.85
CA ASP A 419 -27.08 -9.83 4.42
C ASP A 419 -28.08 -10.64 3.58
N SER A 420 -27.67 -11.01 2.36
CA SER A 420 -28.02 -12.25 1.68
C SER A 420 -26.73 -12.94 1.18
N ARG A 421 -26.80 -14.23 0.81
CA ARG A 421 -25.61 -15.00 0.39
C ARG A 421 -24.90 -14.23 -0.72
N PRO A 422 -23.57 -14.23 -0.76
CA PRO A 422 -22.92 -13.27 -1.64
C PRO A 422 -23.17 -13.51 -3.11
N ASP A 423 -23.33 -12.39 -3.80
CA ASP A 423 -23.44 -12.34 -5.24
C ASP A 423 -22.04 -12.58 -5.81
N ARG A 424 -21.93 -13.48 -6.79
CA ARG A 424 -20.63 -13.81 -7.36
C ARG A 424 -20.08 -12.61 -8.13
N GLY A 425 -18.76 -12.41 -8.07
CA GLY A 425 -18.02 -11.57 -8.99
C GLY A 425 -17.73 -10.14 -8.51
N ALA A 426 -16.92 -9.44 -9.31
CA ALA A 426 -16.23 -8.20 -8.95
C ALA A 426 -17.14 -7.00 -8.64
N TRP A 427 -18.44 -7.12 -8.85
CA TRP A 427 -19.37 -6.04 -8.63
C TRP A 427 -19.82 -5.90 -7.17
N GLU A 428 -19.36 -6.81 -6.29
CA GLU A 428 -19.33 -6.55 -4.85
C GLU A 428 -18.31 -5.44 -4.47
N TYR A 429 -17.49 -4.99 -5.42
CA TYR A 429 -16.72 -3.76 -5.34
C TYR A 429 -17.44 -2.62 -6.08
N SER A 430 -18.17 -1.78 -5.33
CA SER A 430 -18.58 -0.43 -5.79
C SER A 430 -17.75 0.68 -5.13
N GLY A 431 -16.63 0.33 -4.50
CA GLY A 431 -15.81 1.28 -3.77
C GLY A 431 -14.81 1.96 -4.69
N SER A 432 -14.96 3.24 -4.96
CA SER A 432 -13.76 4.07 -5.09
C SER A 432 -12.98 3.97 -3.76
N VAL A 433 -11.66 3.85 -3.81
CA VAL A 433 -10.84 3.72 -2.59
C VAL A 433 -11.03 4.95 -1.68
N GLY A 434 -11.37 4.66 -0.43
CA GLY A 434 -10.87 5.34 0.77
C GLY A 434 -11.13 6.84 0.91
N ALA A 435 -12.32 7.22 1.40
CA ALA A 435 -12.39 8.45 2.19
C ALA A 435 -11.61 8.23 3.49
N SER A 436 -10.44 8.84 3.63
CA SER A 436 -9.77 8.94 4.93
C SER A 436 -10.56 9.91 5.80
N VAL A 437 -11.06 9.42 6.93
CA VAL A 437 -11.83 10.24 7.89
C VAL A 437 -10.96 10.50 9.11
N TYR A 438 -10.59 11.75 9.35
CA TYR A 438 -9.81 12.11 10.53
C TYR A 438 -10.66 12.11 11.79
N LEU A 439 -10.19 11.44 12.85
CA LEU A 439 -10.92 11.34 14.12
C LEU A 439 -11.10 12.69 14.80
N GLY A 440 -10.15 13.61 14.64
CA GLY A 440 -10.29 14.98 15.13
C GLY A 440 -11.39 15.79 14.46
N ASP A 441 -11.85 15.37 13.27
CA ASP A 441 -12.98 15.99 12.56
C ASP A 441 -14.33 15.33 12.86
N LEU A 442 -14.33 14.19 13.55
CA LEU A 442 -15.54 13.48 13.94
C LEU A 442 -16.05 13.94 15.31
N PRO A 443 -17.37 13.94 15.54
CA PRO A 443 -17.91 14.17 16.87
C PRO A 443 -17.50 13.03 17.81
N PHE A 444 -17.09 13.36 19.04
CA PHE A 444 -16.90 12.36 20.08
C PHE A 444 -18.26 11.85 20.56
N ALA A 445 -18.47 10.54 20.54
CA ALA A 445 -19.66 9.90 21.09
C ALA A 445 -19.69 10.06 22.63
N ALA A 446 -18.52 9.91 23.26
CA ALA A 446 -18.28 10.23 24.65
C ALA A 446 -16.80 10.57 24.86
N SER A 447 -16.48 11.31 25.92
CA SER A 447 -15.09 11.52 26.29
C SER A 447 -14.94 11.75 27.80
N THR A 448 -13.92 11.15 28.39
CA THR A 448 -13.38 11.52 29.70
C THR A 448 -11.94 11.93 29.53
N ASN A 449 -11.45 12.85 30.35
CA ASN A 449 -10.11 13.36 30.19
C ASN A 449 -9.53 13.78 31.54
N GLY A 450 -8.22 13.59 31.73
CA GLY A 450 -7.57 13.82 33.03
C GLY A 450 -7.62 15.28 33.48
N TYR A 451 -7.65 16.22 32.53
CA TYR A 451 -7.73 17.65 32.78
C TYR A 451 -8.42 18.37 31.62
N GLY A 452 -9.51 19.07 31.93
CA GLY A 452 -10.33 19.73 30.92
C GLY A 452 -10.93 18.76 29.89
N PRO A 453 -11.51 19.26 28.80
CA PRO A 453 -12.06 18.41 27.74
C PRO A 453 -10.96 17.80 26.86
N ALA A 454 -11.30 16.70 26.17
CA ALA A 454 -10.50 16.21 25.04
C ALA A 454 -10.66 17.20 23.86
N GLU A 455 -9.61 17.34 23.06
CA GLU A 455 -9.50 18.40 22.07
C GLU A 455 -9.54 17.86 20.65
N HIS A 456 -10.33 18.52 19.81
CA HIS A 456 -10.39 18.24 18.37
C HIS A 456 -9.28 19.00 17.66
N ASN A 457 -8.38 18.28 16.98
CA ASN A 457 -7.32 18.84 16.14
C ASN A 457 -6.38 19.81 16.90
N LYS A 458 -6.20 19.61 18.21
CA LYS A 458 -5.37 20.41 19.12
C LYS A 458 -4.85 19.53 20.26
N ALA A 459 -3.70 19.91 20.82
CA ALA A 459 -3.21 19.35 22.08
C ALA A 459 -4.17 19.68 23.24
N ASN A 460 -4.05 19.01 24.39
CA ASN A 460 -4.83 19.36 25.58
C ASN A 460 -4.40 20.73 26.15
N GLY A 461 -5.24 21.76 26.03
CA GLY A 461 -4.85 23.13 26.42
C GLY A 461 -5.24 23.56 27.83
N GLY A 462 -6.09 22.80 28.50
CA GLY A 462 -6.52 23.07 29.87
C GLY A 462 -8.03 23.05 30.05
N PRO A 463 -8.59 23.88 30.95
CA PRO A 463 -9.94 23.66 31.48
C PRO A 463 -11.08 23.98 30.49
N VAL A 464 -10.80 24.60 29.33
CA VAL A 464 -11.81 25.08 28.39
C VAL A 464 -11.64 24.39 27.05
N ALA A 465 -12.73 24.00 26.38
CA ALA A 465 -12.62 23.42 25.04
C ALA A 465 -11.95 24.38 24.05
N ASN A 466 -11.14 23.83 23.15
CA ASN A 466 -10.47 24.51 22.05
C ASN A 466 -9.43 25.57 22.50
N ASP A 467 -8.90 25.44 23.73
CA ASP A 467 -7.81 26.27 24.26
C ASP A 467 -6.40 25.70 23.95
N GLY A 468 -6.36 24.48 23.42
CA GLY A 468 -5.16 23.77 23.00
C GLY A 468 -4.35 24.43 21.88
N ASN A 469 -3.03 24.27 21.97
CA ASN A 469 -2.11 24.59 20.88
C ASN A 469 -2.22 23.56 19.74
N ARG A 470 -1.53 23.81 18.62
CA ARG A 470 -1.37 22.79 17.57
C ARG A 470 -0.59 21.61 18.15
N ALA A 471 -1.15 20.41 18.02
CA ALA A 471 -0.54 19.17 18.51
C ALA A 471 0.81 18.93 17.84
N ARG A 472 1.79 18.54 18.64
CA ARG A 472 3.19 18.38 18.22
C ARG A 472 3.81 17.17 18.90
N LEU A 473 4.21 16.20 18.08
CA LEU A 473 5.07 15.12 18.53
C LEU A 473 6.43 15.27 17.88
N ARG A 474 7.46 15.54 18.68
CA ARG A 474 8.87 15.61 18.23
C ARG A 474 9.08 16.64 17.12
N SER A 475 8.49 17.81 17.32
CA SER A 475 8.47 18.97 16.44
C SER A 475 7.69 18.79 15.13
N VAL A 476 7.08 17.62 14.91
CA VAL A 476 6.14 17.40 13.82
C VAL A 476 4.77 17.91 14.26
N ILE A 477 4.22 18.86 13.50
CA ILE A 477 2.89 19.40 13.78
C ILE A 477 1.84 18.55 13.07
N PHE A 478 0.78 18.20 13.80
CA PHE A 478 -0.36 17.45 13.27
C PHE A 478 -1.61 18.32 13.27
N GLU A 479 -2.01 18.78 12.08
CA GLU A 479 -3.24 19.59 11.89
C GLU A 479 -4.51 18.81 12.18
N LYS A 480 -4.42 17.47 12.14
CA LYS A 480 -5.50 16.55 12.47
C LYS A 480 -5.04 15.64 13.59
N ASN A 481 -5.77 15.62 14.70
CA ASN A 481 -5.42 14.83 15.88
C ASN A 481 -6.59 14.80 16.88
N VAL A 482 -6.43 13.99 17.92
CA VAL A 482 -7.21 14.09 19.16
C VAL A 482 -6.23 14.26 20.32
N GLY A 483 -6.27 15.42 20.98
CA GLY A 483 -5.41 15.73 22.13
C GLY A 483 -6.11 15.47 23.45
N VAL A 484 -5.41 14.83 24.39
CA VAL A 484 -5.94 14.43 25.70
C VAL A 484 -4.89 14.62 26.79
N GLN A 485 -5.32 14.62 28.05
CA GLN A 485 -4.44 14.34 29.18
C GLN A 485 -4.75 12.93 29.70
N ALA A 486 -3.73 12.13 30.01
CA ALA A 486 -3.87 10.74 30.44
C ALA A 486 -4.84 10.56 31.63
N MET A 487 -5.31 9.33 31.79
CA MET A 487 -6.59 9.00 32.42
C MET A 487 -7.78 9.44 31.56
N SER A 488 -7.64 9.29 30.24
CA SER A 488 -8.63 9.68 29.25
C SER A 488 -9.22 8.51 28.48
N THR A 489 -10.44 8.73 28.01
CA THR A 489 -11.10 7.92 26.99
C THR A 489 -11.79 8.85 26.00
N VAL A 490 -11.71 8.55 24.70
CA VAL A 490 -12.46 9.22 23.65
C VAL A 490 -13.11 8.16 22.79
N ASP A 491 -14.43 8.17 22.76
CA ASP A 491 -15.25 7.18 22.10
C ASP A 491 -15.79 7.73 20.78
N PHE A 492 -15.76 6.89 19.77
CA PHE A 492 -16.34 7.13 18.46
C PHE A 492 -17.32 6.01 18.15
N ASP A 493 -18.52 6.39 17.73
CA ASP A 493 -19.45 5.45 17.11
C ASP A 493 -18.94 5.17 15.69
N LEU A 494 -18.65 3.91 15.40
CA LEU A 494 -18.31 3.44 14.07
C LEU A 494 -19.53 2.75 13.46
N ASP A 495 -19.71 2.89 12.16
CA ASP A 495 -20.68 2.09 11.41
C ASP A 495 -20.08 0.74 10.97
N GLY A 496 -18.82 0.48 11.31
CA GLY A 496 -17.98 -0.66 10.89
C GLY A 496 -17.73 -0.73 9.39
N THR A 497 -17.80 0.42 8.72
CA THR A 497 -17.33 0.60 7.34
C THR A 497 -15.85 0.99 7.29
N CYS A 498 -15.15 1.01 8.43
CA CYS A 498 -13.73 1.33 8.47
C CYS A 498 -12.91 0.07 8.71
N THR A 499 -11.76 -0.03 8.04
CA THR A 499 -10.86 -1.20 8.07
C THR A 499 -9.61 -0.95 8.87
N THR A 500 -9.13 0.29 8.90
CA THR A 500 -7.86 0.61 9.54
C THR A 500 -7.95 1.90 10.34
N LEU A 501 -7.44 1.86 11.56
CA LEU A 501 -7.08 3.03 12.33
C LEU A 501 -5.58 3.24 12.22
N GLU A 502 -5.16 4.38 11.70
CA GLU A 502 -3.76 4.82 11.70
C GLU A 502 -3.58 6.03 12.58
N SER A 503 -2.49 6.08 13.36
CA SER A 503 -2.09 7.25 14.14
C SER A 503 -0.60 7.21 14.43
N SER A 504 0.03 8.37 14.61
CA SER A 504 1.24 8.49 15.43
C SER A 504 0.82 8.84 16.85
N ILE A 505 1.37 8.14 17.85
CA ILE A 505 1.02 8.35 19.26
C ILE A 505 2.24 8.80 20.07
N GLY A 506 2.01 9.64 21.07
CA GLY A 506 3.08 10.16 21.94
C GLY A 506 2.60 11.27 22.86
N ILE A 507 3.52 11.77 23.69
CA ILE A 507 3.29 12.92 24.57
C ILE A 507 3.63 14.22 23.83
N ASP A 508 2.71 15.19 23.86
CA ASP A 508 2.84 16.49 23.19
C ASP A 508 4.07 17.26 23.70
N ASP A 509 4.75 17.92 22.77
CA ASP A 509 5.96 18.69 23.02
C ASP A 509 5.76 19.88 23.97
N GLU A 510 4.54 20.39 24.15
CA GLU A 510 4.24 21.51 25.05
C GLU A 510 4.56 21.20 26.52
N THR A 511 4.63 19.92 26.86
CA THR A 511 5.03 19.41 28.17
C THR A 511 6.54 19.60 28.45
N GLY A 512 7.33 20.00 27.44
CA GLY A 512 8.76 20.25 27.56
C GLY A 512 9.57 18.99 27.85
N GLY A 513 9.13 17.83 27.33
CA GLY A 513 9.80 16.55 27.51
C GLY A 513 9.38 15.77 28.76
N LYS A 514 8.34 16.22 29.46
CA LYS A 514 7.78 15.59 30.66
C LYS A 514 6.60 14.69 30.30
N GLY A 515 6.13 13.92 31.27
CA GLY A 515 4.95 13.06 31.11
C GLY A 515 5.26 11.65 30.62
N THR A 516 4.31 10.77 30.86
CA THR A 516 4.39 9.32 30.72
C THR A 516 3.00 8.78 30.44
N ALA A 517 2.87 8.00 29.37
CA ALA A 517 1.57 7.43 29.04
C ALA A 517 1.67 6.06 28.36
N VAL A 518 0.59 5.30 28.47
CA VAL A 518 0.33 4.14 27.61
C VAL A 518 -0.95 4.39 26.83
N PHE A 519 -0.87 4.22 25.52
CA PHE A 519 -1.99 4.37 24.59
C PHE A 519 -2.61 3.01 24.33
N GLU A 520 -3.93 2.96 24.35
CA GLU A 520 -4.70 1.75 24.11
C GLU A 520 -5.81 2.03 23.10
N VAL A 521 -5.99 1.09 22.17
CA VAL A 521 -7.15 1.08 21.26
C VAL A 521 -8.06 -0.04 21.70
N TRP A 522 -9.32 0.29 21.93
CA TRP A 522 -10.37 -0.63 22.28
C TRP A 522 -11.42 -0.64 21.18
N LEU A 523 -11.74 -1.83 20.67
CA LEU A 523 -12.76 -2.06 19.66
C LEU A 523 -13.88 -2.86 20.30
N ASP A 524 -15.09 -2.33 20.31
CA ASP A 524 -16.26 -3.03 20.87
C ASP A 524 -16.04 -3.54 22.30
N GLY A 525 -15.32 -2.75 23.10
CA GLY A 525 -14.99 -3.05 24.49
C GLY A 525 -13.83 -4.03 24.69
N VAL A 526 -13.16 -4.48 23.62
CA VAL A 526 -11.99 -5.37 23.66
C VAL A 526 -10.74 -4.59 23.25
N ARG A 527 -9.66 -4.70 24.04
CA ARG A 527 -8.40 -4.03 23.72
C ARG A 527 -7.72 -4.69 22.53
N ALA A 528 -7.62 -3.96 21.42
CA ALA A 528 -6.99 -4.39 20.17
C ALA A 528 -5.51 -3.98 20.10
N TYR A 529 -5.13 -2.90 20.77
CA TYR A 529 -3.75 -2.41 20.79
C TYR A 529 -3.39 -1.83 22.15
N GLN A 530 -2.11 -1.97 22.52
CA GLN A 530 -1.50 -1.31 23.66
C GLN A 530 -0.05 -0.95 23.30
N SER A 531 0.33 0.31 23.50
CA SER A 531 1.71 0.75 23.30
C SER A 531 2.63 0.31 24.45
N PRO A 532 3.96 0.35 24.26
CA PRO A 532 4.89 0.51 25.38
C PRO A 532 4.62 1.81 26.15
N VAL A 533 5.25 1.97 27.32
CA VAL A 533 5.27 3.27 28.02
C VAL A 533 6.02 4.30 27.17
N LEU A 534 5.30 5.35 26.76
CA LEU A 534 5.85 6.49 26.03
C LEU A 534 6.13 7.62 27.00
N LYS A 535 7.33 8.19 26.94
CA LYS A 535 7.74 9.35 27.73
C LYS A 535 7.63 10.61 26.89
N GLY A 536 7.60 11.77 27.54
CA GLY A 536 7.80 13.06 26.90
C GLY A 536 9.08 13.17 26.07
N THR A 537 10.03 12.23 26.16
CA THR A 537 11.25 12.15 25.35
C THR A 537 11.26 11.03 24.30
N SER A 538 10.25 10.15 24.31
CA SER A 538 10.15 9.04 23.33
C SER A 538 9.95 9.57 21.92
N PRO A 539 10.45 8.88 20.87
CA PRO A 539 9.99 9.10 19.50
C PRO A 539 8.47 8.96 19.40
N ALA A 540 7.85 9.69 18.47
CA ALA A 540 6.47 9.43 18.08
C ALA A 540 6.38 7.98 17.58
N LEU A 541 5.41 7.22 18.06
CA LEU A 541 5.26 5.82 17.69
C LEU A 541 4.13 5.70 16.67
N PRO A 542 4.41 5.34 15.40
CA PRO A 542 3.36 5.01 14.45
C PRO A 542 2.65 3.73 14.90
N MET A 543 1.33 3.72 14.73
CA MET A 543 0.49 2.55 14.92
C MET A 543 -0.52 2.42 13.79
N SER A 544 -0.78 1.18 13.42
CA SER A 544 -1.85 0.78 12.52
C SER A 544 -2.58 -0.39 13.16
N VAL A 545 -3.90 -0.29 13.28
CA VAL A 545 -4.74 -1.29 13.93
C VAL A 545 -5.86 -1.65 12.95
N ASP A 546 -6.03 -2.95 12.71
CA ASP A 546 -7.18 -3.47 12.00
C ASP A 546 -8.43 -3.23 12.86
N ILE A 547 -9.37 -2.46 12.32
CA ILE A 547 -10.66 -2.13 12.96
C ILE A 547 -11.85 -2.66 12.16
N THR A 548 -11.59 -3.58 11.22
CA THR A 548 -12.60 -4.11 10.31
C THR A 548 -13.80 -4.65 11.08
N GLY A 549 -14.98 -4.11 10.78
CA GLY A 549 -16.25 -4.50 11.38
C GLY A 549 -16.56 -3.90 12.76
N ALA A 550 -15.61 -3.18 13.38
CA ALA A 550 -15.82 -2.57 14.69
C ALA A 550 -16.97 -1.55 14.68
N LYS A 551 -17.82 -1.56 15.71
CA LYS A 551 -18.97 -0.63 15.87
C LYS A 551 -18.69 0.52 16.83
N SER A 552 -17.66 0.37 17.64
CA SER A 552 -17.21 1.38 18.56
C SER A 552 -15.70 1.34 18.63
N LEU A 553 -15.11 2.53 18.56
CA LEU A 553 -13.69 2.74 18.77
C LEU A 553 -13.53 3.60 20.02
N ARG A 554 -12.75 3.10 20.99
CA ARG A 554 -12.29 3.88 22.13
C ARG A 554 -10.79 4.06 22.06
N LEU A 555 -10.38 5.31 22.04
CA LEU A 555 -9.00 5.74 22.26
C LEU A 555 -8.82 5.98 23.76
N ALA A 556 -7.90 5.27 24.41
CA ALA A 556 -7.64 5.43 25.84
C ALA A 556 -6.16 5.74 26.12
N VAL A 557 -5.91 6.65 27.05
CA VAL A 557 -4.55 6.98 27.49
C VAL A 557 -4.49 6.83 29.00
N THR A 558 -3.59 5.97 29.49
CA THR A 558 -3.35 5.75 30.92
C THR A 558 -2.11 6.51 31.38
N ASP A 559 -2.01 6.78 32.67
CA ASP A 559 -0.92 7.53 33.32
C ASP A 559 0.36 6.71 33.55
N ALA A 560 0.47 5.53 32.93
CA ALA A 560 1.59 4.60 33.10
C ALA A 560 1.95 4.26 34.58
N GLY A 561 1.06 4.53 35.53
CA GLY A 561 1.25 4.27 36.96
C GLY A 561 2.00 5.34 37.76
N ASP A 562 2.32 6.51 37.19
CA ASP A 562 2.96 7.63 37.92
C ASP A 562 2.11 8.91 38.06
N GLY A 563 0.85 8.85 37.65
CA GLY A 563 -0.14 9.91 37.79
C GLY A 563 -0.12 10.89 36.62
N GLY A 564 -1.29 11.42 36.25
CA GLY A 564 -1.55 12.14 34.99
C GLY A 564 -0.81 13.47 34.73
N ALA A 565 0.21 13.84 35.50
CA ALA A 565 0.79 15.20 35.48
C ALA A 565 1.70 15.45 34.27
N ASN A 566 1.30 16.35 33.37
CA ASN A 566 1.93 16.62 32.08
C ASN A 566 1.81 15.46 31.08
N ASP A 567 0.90 14.52 31.29
CA ASP A 567 0.69 13.41 30.37
C ASP A 567 -0.25 13.83 29.23
N HIS A 568 0.11 14.92 28.54
CA HIS A 568 -0.68 15.43 27.41
C HIS A 568 -0.38 14.52 26.22
N GLY A 569 -1.27 13.56 25.95
CA GLY A 569 -1.11 12.59 24.88
C GLY A 569 -1.81 13.04 23.60
N ASP A 570 -1.18 12.79 22.46
CA ASP A 570 -1.77 13.02 21.15
C ASP A 570 -2.00 11.70 20.41
N TRP A 571 -3.21 11.55 19.89
CA TRP A 571 -3.51 10.66 18.77
C TRP A 571 -3.31 11.45 17.48
N ALA A 572 -2.05 11.60 17.08
CA ALA A 572 -1.60 12.52 16.07
C ALA A 572 -1.76 11.95 14.65
N GLY A 573 -2.43 12.69 13.77
CA GLY A 573 -2.79 12.20 12.43
C GLY A 573 -3.83 11.07 12.44
N ALA A 574 -4.53 10.89 13.56
CA ALA A 574 -5.46 9.79 13.77
C ALA A 574 -6.56 9.79 12.70
N LYS A 575 -6.57 8.77 11.84
CA LYS A 575 -7.52 8.63 10.74
C LYS A 575 -8.04 7.21 10.65
N LEU A 576 -9.30 7.13 10.25
CA LEU A 576 -9.97 5.91 9.84
C LEU A 576 -9.87 5.80 8.33
N ILE A 577 -9.46 4.64 7.86
CA ILE A 577 -9.59 4.26 6.46
C ILE A 577 -10.94 3.57 6.33
N CYS A 578 -11.89 4.26 5.69
CA CYS A 578 -13.26 3.79 5.55
C CYS A 578 -13.66 3.59 4.09
N PHE A 579 -14.64 2.72 3.90
CA PHE A 579 -15.39 2.63 2.64
C PHE A 579 -16.19 3.92 2.44
N ALA A 580 -16.41 4.33 1.19
CA ALA A 580 -17.08 5.61 0.90
C ALA A 580 -18.54 5.63 1.42
N PRO A 581 -19.07 6.79 1.89
CA PRO A 581 -20.40 6.87 2.47
C PRO A 581 -21.52 6.50 1.47
N GLY A 582 -22.29 5.46 1.78
CA GLY A 582 -23.41 4.98 0.95
C GLY A 582 -23.85 3.54 1.21
N SER A 583 -23.02 2.71 1.86
CA SER A 583 -23.37 1.35 2.29
C SER A 583 -24.12 1.38 3.64
N ARG A 584 -25.39 0.96 3.65
CA ARG A 584 -26.17 0.74 4.88
C ARG A 584 -25.75 -0.58 5.53
N GLN A 585 -25.38 -0.55 6.82
CA GLN A 585 -25.10 -1.73 7.62
C GLN A 585 -26.40 -2.36 8.20
N LEU A 586 -26.61 -3.67 8.00
CA LEU A 586 -27.53 -4.49 8.80
C LEU A 586 -26.73 -5.25 9.88
N SER A 587 -27.17 -5.10 11.12
CA SER A 587 -26.55 -5.62 12.33
C SER A 587 -26.72 -7.14 12.49
N GLY A 588 -25.66 -7.86 12.93
CA GLY A 588 -25.84 -9.16 13.59
C GLY A 588 -24.65 -10.14 13.60
N ILE A 589 -24.22 -10.49 14.82
CA ILE A 589 -23.61 -11.77 15.26
C ILE A 589 -22.07 -11.81 15.46
N SER A 590 -21.75 -11.68 16.75
CA SER A 590 -20.57 -12.09 17.52
C SER A 590 -20.09 -13.54 17.30
N GLY A 591 -18.77 -13.75 17.37
CA GLY A 591 -18.16 -14.99 17.86
C GLY A 591 -16.88 -15.45 17.15
N GLY A 592 -15.70 -15.18 17.73
CA GLY A 592 -14.42 -15.78 17.30
C GLY A 592 -14.17 -17.17 17.91
N PRO A 593 -12.97 -17.74 17.70
CA PRO A 593 -12.26 -18.48 18.73
C PRO A 593 -10.93 -17.80 19.08
N VAL A 594 -10.72 -17.64 20.38
CA VAL A 594 -9.51 -17.15 21.04
C VAL A 594 -8.39 -18.19 20.94
N VAL A 595 -7.19 -17.77 20.54
CA VAL A 595 -5.96 -18.56 20.66
C VAL A 595 -5.31 -18.23 22.01
N THR A 596 -5.23 -19.20 22.91
CA THR A 596 -4.59 -19.06 24.23
C THR A 596 -3.07 -19.24 24.12
N PRO A 597 -2.21 -18.31 24.59
CA PRO A 597 -0.78 -18.58 24.75
C PRO A 597 -0.46 -19.39 26.02
N LEU A 598 0.56 -20.25 25.93
CA LEU A 598 1.11 -21.08 27.01
C LEU A 598 1.66 -20.25 28.21
N PRO A 599 1.71 -20.78 29.46
CA PRO A 599 2.23 -20.02 30.60
C PRO A 599 3.76 -19.85 30.56
N LEU A 600 4.24 -18.64 30.89
CA LEU A 600 5.65 -18.30 31.07
C LEU A 600 6.17 -18.76 32.47
N PRO A 601 7.42 -19.26 32.62
CA PRO A 601 7.93 -19.76 33.90
C PRO A 601 8.11 -18.65 34.95
N THR A 602 7.82 -18.98 36.21
CA THR A 602 7.89 -18.09 37.39
C THR A 602 9.33 -17.59 37.65
N PRO A 603 9.54 -16.27 37.86
CA PRO A 603 10.87 -15.74 38.21
C PRO A 603 11.26 -16.05 39.66
N THR A 604 12.51 -16.44 39.87
CA THR A 604 13.15 -16.59 41.20
C THR A 604 13.26 -15.23 41.90
N PRO A 605 12.89 -15.10 43.20
CA PRO A 605 12.95 -13.82 43.90
C PRO A 605 14.40 -13.38 44.21
N THR A 606 14.71 -12.12 43.91
CA THR A 606 15.93 -11.41 44.34
C THR A 606 15.82 -11.04 45.84
N PRO A 607 16.87 -11.21 46.65
CA PRO A 607 16.82 -11.03 48.11
C PRO A 607 16.64 -9.56 48.54
N THR A 608 15.81 -9.37 49.56
CA THR A 608 15.50 -8.08 50.23
C THR A 608 16.68 -7.57 51.06
N ASP A 609 16.93 -6.26 51.00
CA ASP A 609 17.91 -5.55 51.82
C ASP A 609 17.64 -5.73 53.33
N THR A 610 18.71 -6.03 54.08
CA THR A 610 18.69 -6.20 55.54
C THR A 610 18.82 -4.84 56.23
N PRO A 611 18.00 -4.50 57.24
CA PRO A 611 18.13 -3.24 57.97
C PRO A 611 19.36 -3.22 58.89
N THR A 612 20.04 -2.07 58.94
CA THR A 612 21.20 -1.81 59.80
C THR A 612 20.81 -1.88 61.30
N PRO A 613 21.58 -2.56 62.17
CA PRO A 613 21.26 -2.65 63.60
C PRO A 613 21.67 -1.40 64.39
N THR A 614 20.78 -0.97 65.30
CA THR A 614 21.02 0.05 66.34
C THR A 614 22.02 -0.46 67.39
N PRO A 615 22.97 0.36 67.88
CA PRO A 615 23.96 -0.09 68.87
C PRO A 615 23.38 -0.24 70.29
N THR A 616 23.70 -1.36 70.93
CA THR A 616 23.39 -1.68 72.33
C THR A 616 24.38 -1.01 73.31
N PRO A 617 23.93 -0.43 74.44
CA PRO A 617 24.82 0.20 75.42
C PRO A 617 25.61 -0.81 76.27
N THR A 618 26.88 -0.49 76.55
CA THR A 618 27.81 -1.24 77.40
C THR A 618 27.44 -1.14 78.89
N PRO A 619 27.41 -2.24 79.67
CA PRO A 619 27.14 -2.18 81.11
C PRO A 619 28.36 -1.71 81.92
N THR A 620 28.11 -0.84 82.90
CA THR A 620 29.04 -0.40 83.94
C THR A 620 29.27 -1.51 84.97
N PRO A 621 30.51 -1.77 85.42
CA PRO A 621 30.78 -2.77 86.46
C PRO A 621 30.46 -2.24 87.87
N THR A 622 29.71 -3.01 88.65
CA THR A 622 29.51 -2.78 90.09
C THR A 622 30.65 -3.43 90.89
N PRO A 623 31.22 -2.74 91.90
CA PRO A 623 32.28 -3.29 92.75
C PRO A 623 31.76 -4.29 93.78
N THR A 624 32.59 -5.28 94.12
CA THR A 624 32.39 -6.28 95.19
C THR A 624 32.81 -5.69 96.56
N PRO A 625 32.25 -6.16 97.70
CA PRO A 625 32.53 -5.62 99.04
C PRO A 625 34.00 -5.63 99.49
#